data_AF-A0A3D8L208-F1
#
_entry.id   AF-A0A3D8L208-F1
#
_cell.length_a   1.000
_cell.length_b   1.000
_cell.length_c   1.000
_cell.angle_alpha   90.00
_cell.angle_beta   90.00
_cell.angle_gamma   90.00
#
_symmetry.space_group_name_H-M   'P 1'
#
loop_
_entity.id
_entity.type
_entity.pdbx_description
1 polymer ?
#
loop_
_entity_poly.entity_id
_entity_poly.type
_entity_poly.pdbx_seq_one_letter_code
_entity_poly.pdbx_strand_id
1 'polypeptide(L)' 'MAYMLEYIRKLDVGKLSANEAGQCLLYLHYLCRDNPDLQREFQPTKEKLKERLAELNHL' A
#
# COMPACT_ATOMS: atom_id res chain seq x y z
N MET A 1 -1.68 -16.40 -2.33
CA MET A 1 -2.24 -15.05 -2.09
C MET A 1 -1.97 -14.49 -0.69
N ALA A 2 -2.05 -15.29 0.40
CA ALA A 2 -1.97 -14.78 1.78
C ALA A 2 -0.63 -14.11 2.17
N TYR A 3 0.50 -14.55 1.62
CA TYR A 3 1.84 -14.06 2.00
C TYR A 3 2.05 -12.56 1.71
N MET A 4 1.56 -12.08 0.57
CA MET A 4 1.67 -10.66 0.21
C MET A 4 0.82 -9.77 1.10
N LEU A 5 -0.37 -10.20 1.49
CA LEU A 5 -1.24 -9.44 2.40
C LEU A 5 -0.64 -9.37 3.82
N GLU A 6 -0.12 -10.50 4.31
CA GLU A 6 0.64 -10.57 5.57
C GLU A 6 1.87 -9.65 5.57
N TYR A 7 2.60 -9.61 4.45
CA TYR A 7 3.74 -8.72 4.28
C TYR A 7 3.31 -7.24 4.32
N ILE A 8 2.25 -6.87 3.58
CA ILE A 8 1.74 -5.50 3.56
C ILE A 8 1.21 -5.07 4.94
N ARG A 9 0.62 -5.98 5.72
CA ARG A 9 0.19 -5.70 7.10
C ARG A 9 1.33 -5.34 8.04
N LYS A 10 2.52 -5.93 7.83
CA LYS A 10 3.72 -5.69 8.65
C LYS A 10 4.63 -4.61 8.06
N LEU A 11 4.23 -4.00 6.96
CA LEU A 11 5.02 -3.05 6.21
C LEU A 11 5.15 -1.73 6.99
N ASP A 12 6.39 -1.32 7.21
CA ASP A 12 6.70 0.01 7.74
C ASP A 12 6.73 1.03 6.58
N VAL A 13 5.58 1.63 6.29
CA VAL A 13 5.39 2.55 5.16
C VAL A 13 6.38 3.71 5.18
N GLY A 14 6.80 4.18 6.36
CA GLY A 14 7.72 5.31 6.49
C GLY A 14 9.14 5.04 5.95
N LYS A 15 9.51 3.76 5.77
CA LYS A 15 10.83 3.36 5.26
C LYS A 15 10.86 3.09 3.75
N LEU A 16 9.70 3.12 3.10
CA LEU A 16 9.62 2.83 1.67
C LEU A 16 10.19 3.99 0.86
N SER A 17 10.90 3.63 -0.21
CA SER A 17 11.21 4.51 -1.32
C SER A 17 9.97 4.80 -2.17
N ALA A 18 10.04 5.81 -3.05
CA ALA A 18 8.92 6.20 -3.89
C ALA A 18 8.49 5.05 -4.81
N ASN A 19 9.46 4.30 -5.34
CA ASN A 19 9.19 3.15 -6.19
C ASN A 19 8.49 2.02 -5.41
N GLU A 20 8.97 1.69 -4.20
CA GLU A 20 8.37 0.65 -3.36
C GLU A 20 6.95 1.02 -2.92
N ALA A 21 6.73 2.27 -2.54
CA ALA A 21 5.41 2.77 -2.16
C ALA A 21 4.43 2.72 -3.35
N GLY A 22 4.88 3.08 -4.55
CA GLY A 22 4.11 2.96 -5.79
C GLY A 22 3.76 1.52 -6.14
N GLN A 23 4.71 0.60 -6.02
CA GLN A 23 4.48 -0.83 -6.24
C GLN A 23 3.47 -1.40 -5.23
N CYS A 24 3.61 -1.07 -3.95
CA CYS A 24 2.67 -1.52 -2.91
C CYS A 24 1.24 -1.04 -3.18
N LEU A 25 1.08 0.22 -3.62
CA LEU A 25 -0.22 0.75 -4.02
C LEU A 25 -0.83 0.02 -5.21
N LEU A 26 -0.02 -0.26 -6.23
CA LEU A 26 -0.46 -1.01 -7.40
C LEU A 26 -0.92 -2.43 -7.02
N TYR A 27 -0.13 -3.13 -6.19
CA TYR A 27 -0.50 -4.46 -5.70
C TYR A 27 -1.77 -4.44 -4.85
N LEU A 28 -1.90 -3.48 -3.94
CA LEU A 28 -3.13 -3.30 -3.16
C LEU A 28 -4.33 -2.94 -4.03
N HIS A 29 -4.14 -2.20 -5.13
CA HIS A 29 -5.21 -1.94 -6.09
C HIS A 29 -5.69 -3.25 -6.72
N TYR A 30 -4.79 -4.07 -7.26
CA TYR A 30 -5.15 -5.35 -7.87
C TYR A 30 -5.78 -6.34 -6.89
N LEU A 31 -5.25 -6.46 -5.67
CA LEU A 31 -5.74 -7.40 -4.66
C LEU A 31 -7.14 -7.01 -4.14
N CYS A 32 -7.41 -5.71 -4.01
CA CYS A 32 -8.68 -5.21 -3.49
C CYS A 32 -9.76 -5.04 -4.58
N ARG A 33 -9.38 -5.01 -5.86
CA ARG A 33 -10.31 -4.70 -6.97
C ARG A 33 -11.56 -5.57 -6.95
N ASP A 34 -11.37 -6.86 -6.72
CA ASP A 34 -12.42 -7.87 -6.76
C ASP A 34 -12.87 -8.29 -5.33
N ASN A 35 -12.38 -7.62 -4.27
CA ASN A 35 -12.63 -7.96 -2.87
C ASN A 35 -12.91 -6.71 -2.01
N PRO A 36 -14.20 -6.32 -1.83
CA PRO A 36 -14.58 -5.10 -1.11
C PRO A 36 -14.20 -5.12 0.38
N ASP A 37 -14.14 -6.30 1.02
CA ASP A 37 -13.69 -6.42 2.42
C ASP A 37 -12.20 -6.08 2.56
N LEU A 38 -11.37 -6.58 1.64
CA LEU A 38 -9.95 -6.22 1.57
C LEU A 38 -9.78 -4.74 1.25
N GLN A 39 -10.64 -4.17 0.40
CA GLN A 39 -10.60 -2.74 0.12
C GLN A 39 -10.80 -1.91 1.39
N ARG A 40 -11.79 -2.25 2.23
CA ARG A 40 -12.02 -1.55 3.50
C ARG A 40 -10.87 -1.77 4.48
N GLU A 41 -10.38 -3.01 4.59
CA GLU A 41 -9.29 -3.36 5.51
C GLU A 41 -8.01 -2.59 5.19
N PHE A 42 -7.61 -2.53 3.92
CA PHE A 42 -6.35 -1.91 3.48
C PHE A 42 -6.49 -0.44 3.10
N GLN A 43 -7.67 0.17 3.25
CA GLN A 43 -7.87 1.60 2.98
C GLN A 43 -6.92 2.49 3.80
N PRO A 44 -6.71 2.27 5.11
CA PRO A 44 -5.75 3.08 5.88
C PRO A 44 -4.32 2.95 5.37
N THR A 45 -3.91 1.74 4.96
CA THR A 45 -2.57 1.50 4.42
C THR A 45 -2.39 2.18 3.06
N LYS A 46 -3.43 2.19 2.21
CA LYS A 46 -3.43 2.92 0.94
C LYS A 46 -3.23 4.41 1.14
N GLU A 47 -3.92 5.01 2.12
CA GLU A 47 -3.76 6.45 2.40
C GLU A 47 -2.34 6.75 2.89
N LYS A 48 -1.78 5.97 3.82
CA LYS A 48 -0.38 6.12 4.26
C LYS A 48 0.63 6.01 3.11
N LEU A 49 0.42 5.08 2.18
CA LEU A 49 1.30 4.91 1.02
C LEU A 49 1.21 6.11 0.07
N LYS A 50 0.01 6.70 -0.11
CA LYS A 50 -0.16 7.92 -0.90
C LYS A 50 0.48 9.13 -0.25
N GLU A 51 0.31 9.30 1.06
CA GLU A 51 0.98 10.34 1.85
C GLU A 51 2.49 10.22 1.70
N ARG A 52 3.04 9.02 1.89
CA ARG A 52 4.47 8.75 1.71
C ARG A 52 4.96 9.07 0.30
N LEU A 53 4.19 8.69 -0.73
CA LEU A 53 4.52 9.06 -2.11
C LEU A 53 4.49 10.57 -2.34
N ALA A 54 3.54 11.28 -1.75
CA ALA A 54 3.48 12.73 -1.84
C ALA A 54 4.72 13.35 -1.19
N GLU A 55 5.09 12.93 0.02
CA GLU A 55 6.32 13.37 0.70
C GLU A 55 7.57 13.17 -0.16
N LEU A 56 7.69 12.00 -0.80
CA LEU A 56 8.86 11.63 -1.59
C LEU A 56 8.93 12.28 -2.97
N ASN A 57 7.80 12.68 -3.55
CA ASN A 57 7.75 13.39 -4.83
C ASN A 57 7.86 14.92 -4.68
N HIS A 58 7.66 15.45 -3.48
CA HIS A 58 7.83 16.87 -3.15
C HIS A 58 9.25 17.22 -2.66
N LEU A 59 10.16 16.25 -2.64
CA LEU A 59 11.61 16.37 -2.40
C LEU A 59 12.38 16.23 -3.72
#